data_AF-A0A7S1HDX6-F1
#
_entry.id   AF-A0A7S1HDX6-F1
#
_cell.length_a   1.000
_cell.length_b   1.000
_cell.length_c   1.000
_cell.angle_alpha   90.00
_cell.angle_beta   90.00
_cell.angle_gamma   90.00
#
_symmetry.space_group_name_H-M   'P 1'
#
loop_
_entity.id
_entity.type
_entity.pdbx_description
1 polymer ?
#
loop_
_entity_poly.entity_id
_entity_poly.type
_entity_poly.pdbx_seq_one_letter_code
_entity_poly.pdbx_strand_id
1 'polypeptide(L)'
;MGMVLERLEEEAAARTQLPHAEWYIKVVRGAGLAVLDGQRSSDPLISVSLTDTYRGVVTERRTHFRKQTPDPWYTGHFVLDGRKLDQQAYLDVRVIQHTPTSTSPPSWGGFRVPLSSIPRGTFHAQWWNCTGGARTSRGAHEKPRVYLEIICGDAIERDAVLRESAHRAMIHPSAAHKQGKE
;
A
#
# COMPACT_ATOMS: atom_id res chain seq x y z
N MET A 1 -21.20 10.70 38.24
CA MET A 1 -20.73 9.61 37.33
C MET A 1 -20.73 9.99 35.84
N GLY A 2 -21.10 11.23 35.43
CA GLY A 2 -21.10 11.62 34.01
C GLY A 2 -19.74 12.07 33.44
N MET A 3 -18.90 12.74 34.24
CA MET A 3 -17.66 13.38 33.73
C MET A 3 -16.51 12.43 33.37
N VAL A 4 -16.54 11.17 33.84
CA VAL A 4 -15.46 10.20 33.54
C VAL A 4 -15.71 9.49 32.21
N LEU A 5 -16.98 9.22 31.88
CA LEU A 5 -17.37 8.65 30.59
C LEU A 5 -17.17 9.66 29.46
N GLU A 6 -17.56 10.92 29.64
CA GLU A 6 -17.31 11.98 28.65
C GLU A 6 -15.81 12.17 28.39
N ARG A 7 -14.95 12.16 29.42
CA ARG A 7 -13.49 12.24 29.23
C ARG A 7 -12.89 11.03 28.52
N LEU A 8 -13.42 9.82 28.78
CA LEU A 8 -12.95 8.60 28.10
C LEU A 8 -13.41 8.55 26.64
N GLU A 9 -14.60 9.03 26.34
CA GLU A 9 -15.11 9.18 24.98
C GLU A 9 -14.38 10.29 24.22
N GLU A 10 -14.01 11.38 24.89
CA GLU A 10 -13.21 12.48 24.33
C GLU A 10 -11.73 12.07 24.13
N GLU A 11 -11.13 11.28 25.03
CA GLU A 11 -9.82 10.63 24.82
C GLU A 11 -9.84 9.59 23.70
N ALA A 12 -10.93 8.82 23.58
CA ALA A 12 -11.11 7.89 22.47
C ALA A 12 -11.28 8.64 21.14
N ALA A 13 -12.06 9.72 21.11
CA ALA A 13 -12.22 10.58 19.95
C ALA A 13 -10.93 11.32 19.57
N ALA A 14 -10.13 11.77 20.55
CA ALA A 14 -8.83 12.39 20.32
C ALA A 14 -7.78 11.39 19.80
N ARG A 15 -7.85 10.12 20.20
CA ARG A 15 -7.09 9.02 19.56
C ARG A 15 -7.57 8.67 18.14
N THR A 16 -8.77 9.12 17.77
CA THR A 16 -9.36 8.94 16.44
C THR A 16 -9.11 10.12 15.52
N GLN A 17 -8.78 11.29 16.07
CA GLN A 17 -8.36 12.43 15.28
C GLN A 17 -6.94 12.17 14.76
N LEU A 18 -6.75 12.42 13.46
CA LEU A 18 -5.52 12.23 12.69
C LEU A 18 -4.64 13.51 12.64
N PRO A 19 -4.47 14.37 13.67
CA PRO A 19 -3.57 15.49 13.52
C PRO A 19 -2.16 14.91 13.64
N HIS A 20 -1.47 14.81 12.51
CA HIS A 20 -0.02 14.56 12.43
C HIS A 20 0.47 13.10 12.47
N ALA A 21 -0.21 12.18 11.78
CA ALA A 21 0.38 10.88 11.47
C ALA A 21 1.18 10.92 10.15
N GLU A 22 2.37 10.32 10.15
CA GLU A 22 3.10 10.00 8.93
C GLU A 22 2.77 8.58 8.49
N TRP A 23 2.64 8.39 7.18
CA TRP A 23 2.32 7.10 6.58
C TRP A 23 3.57 6.52 5.93
N TYR A 24 4.08 5.48 6.55
CA TYR A 24 5.24 4.75 6.06
C TYR A 24 4.77 3.56 5.23
N ILE A 25 5.09 3.58 3.95
CA ILE A 25 4.57 2.62 2.99
C ILE A 25 5.73 2.03 2.23
N LYS A 26 5.91 0.72 2.36
CA LYS A 26 6.91 -0.01 1.60
C LYS A 26 6.22 -0.91 0.61
N VAL A 27 6.51 -0.67 -0.66
CA VAL A 27 6.10 -1.56 -1.74
C VAL A 27 7.16 -2.65 -1.82
N VAL A 28 6.79 -3.91 -1.61
CA VAL A 28 7.75 -5.02 -1.56
C VAL A 28 7.80 -5.77 -2.88
N ARG A 29 6.65 -6.20 -3.39
CA ARG A 29 6.57 -6.95 -4.66
C ARG A 29 5.19 -6.87 -5.31
N GLY A 30 5.16 -7.01 -6.63
CA GLY A 30 3.96 -7.30 -7.40
C GLY A 30 3.92 -8.78 -7.80
N ALA A 31 2.74 -9.31 -8.08
CA ALA A 31 2.59 -10.62 -8.69
C ALA A 31 1.40 -10.67 -9.65
N GLY A 32 1.47 -11.57 -10.63
CA GLY A 32 0.39 -11.79 -11.59
C GLY A 32 0.17 -10.62 -12.55
N LEU A 33 1.20 -9.82 -12.83
CA LEU A 33 1.13 -8.66 -13.72
C LEU A 33 1.35 -9.08 -15.19
N ALA A 34 0.49 -9.96 -15.70
CA ALA A 34 0.59 -10.47 -17.07
C ALA A 34 0.56 -9.36 -18.12
N VAL A 35 1.13 -9.60 -19.31
CA VAL A 35 1.24 -8.56 -20.35
C VAL A 35 -0.13 -7.99 -20.71
N LEU A 36 -0.27 -6.66 -20.65
CA LEU A 36 -1.52 -5.98 -21.02
C LEU A 36 -1.72 -6.03 -22.54
N ASP A 37 -2.98 -6.05 -22.99
CA ASP A 37 -3.30 -6.06 -24.42
C ASP A 37 -2.64 -4.88 -25.15
N GLY A 38 -2.00 -5.18 -26.29
CA GLY A 38 -1.26 -4.20 -27.09
C GLY A 38 0.12 -3.82 -26.55
N GLN A 39 0.55 -4.38 -25.41
CA GLN A 39 1.92 -4.23 -24.90
C GLN A 39 2.80 -5.40 -25.32
N ARG A 40 4.12 -5.16 -25.39
CA ARG A 40 5.12 -6.19 -25.71
C ARG A 40 5.64 -6.91 -24.46
N SER A 41 5.57 -6.26 -23.31
CA SER A 41 6.14 -6.73 -22.06
C SER A 41 5.36 -6.12 -20.88
N SER A 42 5.53 -6.75 -19.72
CA SER A 42 5.09 -6.20 -18.44
C SER A 42 6.22 -5.35 -17.87
N ASP A 43 6.04 -4.03 -17.83
CA ASP A 43 7.02 -3.11 -17.27
C ASP A 43 6.41 -2.33 -16.08
N PRO A 44 6.08 -3.01 -14.97
CA PRO A 44 5.26 -2.42 -13.92
C PRO A 44 5.99 -1.38 -13.07
N LEU A 45 5.30 -0.27 -12.81
CA LEU A 45 5.56 0.65 -11.71
C LEU A 45 4.35 0.73 -10.79
N ILE A 46 4.58 0.99 -9.51
CA ILE A 46 3.51 1.13 -8.52
C ILE A 46 3.44 2.60 -8.11
N SER A 47 2.28 3.21 -8.34
CA SER A 47 1.93 4.51 -7.79
C SER A 47 1.18 4.32 -6.48
N VAL A 48 1.58 5.11 -5.49
CA VAL A 48 0.99 5.15 -4.16
C VAL A 48 0.65 6.60 -3.88
N SER A 49 -0.63 6.88 -3.69
CA SER A 49 -1.12 8.21 -3.36
C SER A 49 -1.97 8.22 -2.11
N LEU A 50 -1.74 9.26 -1.32
CA LEU A 50 -2.59 9.64 -0.21
C LEU A 50 -3.69 10.54 -0.77
N THR A 51 -4.93 10.09 -0.70
CA THR A 51 -6.08 10.79 -1.28
C THR A 51 -7.08 11.15 -0.19
N ASP A 52 -7.43 12.43 -0.17
CA ASP A 52 -8.50 12.97 0.63
C ASP A 52 -9.75 13.06 -0.24
N THR A 53 -10.90 12.62 0.29
CA THR A 53 -12.15 12.59 -0.50
C THR A 53 -12.61 13.98 -0.94
N TYR A 54 -12.29 15.03 -0.18
CA TYR A 54 -12.68 16.40 -0.48
C TYR A 54 -11.62 17.16 -1.27
N ARG A 55 -10.34 16.86 -1.05
CA ARG A 55 -9.22 17.61 -1.66
C ARG A 55 -8.57 16.90 -2.84
N GLY A 56 -8.92 15.63 -3.06
CA GLY A 56 -8.27 14.78 -4.07
C GLY A 56 -6.89 14.32 -3.62
N VAL A 57 -5.97 14.15 -4.57
CA VAL A 57 -4.62 13.63 -4.29
C VAL A 57 -3.81 14.67 -3.51
N VAL A 58 -3.45 14.34 -2.26
CA VAL A 58 -2.65 15.20 -1.39
C VAL A 58 -1.16 14.95 -1.62
N THR A 59 -0.76 13.70 -1.82
CA THR A 59 0.63 13.34 -2.12
C THR A 59 0.65 12.07 -2.96
N GLU A 60 1.54 12.01 -3.94
CA GLU A 60 1.79 10.83 -4.76
C GLU A 60 3.29 10.50 -4.76
N ARG A 61 3.61 9.21 -4.66
CA ARG A 61 4.95 8.65 -4.85
C ARG A 61 4.86 7.45 -5.77
N ARG A 62 5.93 7.20 -6.53
CA ARG A 62 5.99 6.10 -7.49
C ARG A 62 7.28 5.32 -7.31
N THR A 63 7.21 4.01 -7.47
CA THR A 63 8.41 3.19 -7.57
C THR A 63 9.09 3.44 -8.91
N HIS A 64 10.37 3.10 -9.02
CA HIS A 64 10.94 2.83 -10.33
C HIS A 64 10.17 1.68 -10.99
N PHE A 65 10.08 1.72 -12.33
CA PHE A 65 9.52 0.60 -13.07
C PHE A 65 10.49 -0.57 -13.07
N ARG A 66 9.96 -1.79 -13.16
CA ARG A 66 10.74 -3.01 -13.39
C ARG A 66 10.52 -3.47 -14.81
N LYS A 67 11.61 -3.79 -15.52
CA LYS A 67 11.54 -4.18 -16.93
C LYS A 67 11.16 -5.65 -17.06
N GLN A 68 10.26 -5.92 -18.00
CA GLN A 68 9.98 -7.25 -18.55
C GLN A 68 9.72 -8.32 -17.47
N THR A 69 8.92 -7.99 -16.46
CA THR A 69 8.59 -8.94 -15.40
C THR A 69 7.13 -8.81 -14.96
N PRO A 70 6.38 -9.93 -14.89
CA PRO A 70 5.05 -9.96 -14.28
C PRO A 70 5.09 -10.00 -12.74
N ASP A 71 6.25 -10.29 -12.14
CA ASP A 71 6.43 -10.48 -10.69
C ASP A 71 7.59 -9.61 -10.15
N PRO A 72 7.45 -8.28 -10.17
CA PRO A 72 8.51 -7.35 -9.81
C PRO A 72 8.82 -7.33 -8.30
N TRP A 73 10.09 -7.17 -7.96
CA TRP A 73 10.55 -6.89 -6.58
C TRP A 73 10.99 -5.42 -6.43
N TYR A 74 10.64 -4.81 -5.31
CA TYR A 74 10.92 -3.40 -4.99
C TYR A 74 11.64 -3.30 -3.65
N THR A 75 12.57 -2.34 -3.56
CA THR A 75 13.46 -2.17 -2.38
C THR A 75 13.26 -0.82 -1.69
N GLY A 76 12.29 -0.01 -2.14
CA GLY A 76 12.05 1.35 -1.66
C GLY A 76 10.88 1.46 -0.70
N HIS A 77 10.95 2.44 0.21
CA HIS A 77 9.84 2.87 1.03
C HIS A 77 9.51 4.34 0.74
N PHE A 78 8.26 4.70 0.96
CA PHE A 78 7.72 6.04 0.87
C PHE A 78 7.31 6.49 2.26
N VAL A 79 7.58 7.76 2.55
CA VAL A 79 7.00 8.47 3.67
C VAL A 79 6.02 9.47 3.07
N LEU A 80 4.74 9.31 3.38
CA LEU A 80 3.68 10.22 2.95
C LEU A 80 3.21 11.02 4.17
N ASP A 81 3.20 12.34 4.04
CA ASP A 81 2.77 13.23 5.11
C ASP A 81 1.24 13.29 5.17
N GLY A 82 0.68 12.76 6.26
CA GLY A 82 -0.75 12.74 6.52
C GLY A 82 -1.28 13.93 7.31
N ARG A 83 -0.43 14.92 7.66
CA ARG A 83 -0.80 16.05 8.54
C ARG A 83 -1.99 16.89 8.05
N LYS A 84 -2.31 16.84 6.75
CA LYS A 84 -3.36 17.65 6.11
C LYS A 84 -4.59 16.83 5.69
N LEU A 85 -4.71 15.58 6.15
CA LEU A 85 -5.83 14.72 5.83
C LEU A 85 -7.06 15.01 6.68
N ASP A 86 -8.22 14.99 6.06
CA ASP A 86 -9.51 14.95 6.74
C ASP A 86 -9.87 13.49 7.11
N GLN A 87 -10.95 13.30 7.86
CA GLN A 87 -11.36 11.97 8.38
C GLN A 87 -11.69 10.95 7.28
N GLN A 88 -12.02 11.41 6.06
CA GLN A 88 -12.33 10.56 4.91
C GLN A 88 -11.16 10.53 3.93
N ALA A 89 -10.09 9.86 4.33
CA ALA A 89 -8.90 9.67 3.52
C ALA A 89 -8.58 8.19 3.30
N TYR A 90 -7.98 7.90 2.15
CA TYR A 90 -7.56 6.56 1.77
C TYR A 90 -6.21 6.57 1.07
N LEU A 91 -5.53 5.43 1.16
CA LEU A 91 -4.39 5.14 0.32
C LEU A 91 -4.89 4.54 -1.00
N ASP A 92 -4.62 5.21 -2.12
CA ASP A 92 -4.87 4.69 -3.47
C ASP A 92 -3.58 4.12 -4.03
N VAL A 93 -3.61 2.85 -4.43
CA VAL A 93 -2.45 2.14 -4.96
C VAL A 93 -2.79 1.65 -6.35
N ARG A 94 -2.01 2.07 -7.35
CA ARG A 94 -2.22 1.72 -8.75
C ARG A 94 -0.98 1.06 -9.33
N VAL A 95 -1.19 -0.01 -10.09
CA VAL A 95 -0.12 -0.71 -10.80
C VAL A 95 -0.21 -0.36 -12.28
N ILE A 96 0.80 0.32 -12.78
CA ILE A 96 0.78 1.02 -14.06
C ILE A 96 1.87 0.45 -14.96
N GLN A 97 1.54 0.21 -16.23
CA GLN A 97 2.54 -0.13 -17.24
C GLN A 97 3.41 1.10 -17.51
N HIS A 98 4.72 0.95 -17.45
CA HIS A 98 5.61 2.02 -17.86
C HIS A 98 5.52 2.23 -19.38
N THR A 99 5.02 3.40 -19.77
CA THR A 99 4.94 3.82 -21.18
C THR A 99 5.51 5.25 -21.27
N PRO A 100 6.79 5.44 -21.61
CA PRO A 100 7.50 6.72 -21.46
C PRO A 100 6.80 7.93 -22.10
N THR A 101 6.06 7.72 -23.17
CA THR A 101 5.41 8.76 -23.97
C THR A 101 3.90 8.89 -23.73
N SER A 102 3.31 8.03 -22.90
CA SER A 102 1.86 8.04 -22.68
C SER A 102 1.49 8.93 -21.49
N THR A 103 0.50 9.80 -21.69
CA THR A 103 -0.15 10.55 -20.61
C THR A 103 -1.24 9.72 -19.90
N SER A 104 -1.66 8.60 -20.49
CA SER A 104 -2.62 7.66 -19.93
C SER A 104 -2.12 6.22 -20.13
N PRO A 105 -1.06 5.82 -19.40
CA PRO A 105 -0.53 4.47 -19.50
C PRO A 105 -1.58 3.44 -19.07
N PRO A 106 -1.65 2.27 -19.74
CA PRO A 106 -2.53 1.20 -19.32
C PRO A 106 -2.11 0.71 -17.93
N SER A 107 -3.05 0.13 -17.19
CA SER A 107 -2.82 -0.27 -15.80
C SER A 107 -3.40 -1.64 -15.54
N TRP A 108 -2.78 -2.39 -14.63
CA TRP A 108 -3.37 -3.61 -14.04
C TRP A 108 -4.43 -3.30 -12.98
N GLY A 109 -4.79 -2.01 -12.85
CA GLY A 109 -5.76 -1.54 -11.89
C GLY A 109 -5.12 -1.15 -10.57
N GLY A 110 -5.89 -1.24 -9.51
CA GLY A 110 -5.46 -0.81 -8.19
C GLY A 110 -6.41 -1.22 -7.09
N PHE A 111 -6.16 -0.71 -5.90
CA PHE A 111 -7.00 -0.88 -4.73
C PHE A 111 -6.90 0.35 -3.83
N ARG A 112 -7.88 0.48 -2.94
CA ARG A 112 -7.94 1.54 -1.95
C ARG A 112 -7.93 0.95 -0.55
N VAL A 113 -7.15 1.57 0.33
CA VAL A 113 -7.10 1.21 1.75
C VAL A 113 -7.60 2.41 2.56
N PRO A 114 -8.79 2.34 3.18
CA PRO A 114 -9.25 3.40 4.07
C PRO A 114 -8.25 3.60 5.20
N LEU A 115 -7.80 4.84 5.43
CA LEU A 115 -6.78 5.10 6.45
C LEU A 115 -7.30 4.82 7.86
N SER A 116 -8.61 4.95 8.09
CA SER A 116 -9.28 4.56 9.32
C SER A 116 -9.17 3.06 9.65
N SER A 117 -8.84 2.21 8.67
CA SER A 117 -8.63 0.77 8.89
C SER A 117 -7.23 0.42 9.39
N ILE A 118 -6.33 1.39 9.47
CA ILE A 118 -4.95 1.22 9.93
C ILE A 118 -4.75 2.09 11.17
N PRO A 119 -4.95 1.54 12.37
CA PRO A 119 -4.75 2.28 13.61
C PRO A 119 -3.29 2.72 13.76
N ARG A 120 -3.07 3.84 14.47
CA ARG A 120 -1.72 4.32 14.78
C ARG A 120 -0.93 3.25 15.57
N GLY A 121 0.37 3.14 15.28
CA GLY A 121 1.29 2.20 15.94
C GLY A 121 1.12 0.75 15.48
N THR A 122 0.35 0.49 14.43
CA THR A 122 0.15 -0.86 13.90
C THR A 122 0.96 -1.11 12.63
N PHE A 123 1.36 -2.37 12.46
CA PHE A 123 2.01 -2.88 11.24
C PHE A 123 1.02 -3.69 10.43
N HIS A 124 0.81 -3.29 9.18
CA HIS A 124 -0.01 -4.03 8.23
C HIS A 124 0.84 -4.52 7.06
N ALA A 125 0.98 -5.84 6.92
CA ALA A 125 1.69 -6.45 5.82
C ALA A 125 0.87 -7.57 5.20
N GLN A 126 0.47 -7.40 3.94
CA GLN A 126 -0.38 -8.38 3.25
C GLN A 126 -0.36 -8.19 1.73
N TRP A 127 -0.94 -9.16 1.03
CA TRP A 127 -1.28 -9.04 -0.38
C TRP A 127 -2.61 -8.33 -0.55
N TRP A 128 -2.66 -7.36 -1.47
CA TRP A 128 -3.89 -6.74 -1.94
C TRP A 128 -4.12 -7.05 -3.41
N ASN A 129 -5.34 -7.46 -3.75
CA ASN A 129 -5.74 -7.72 -5.12
C ASN A 129 -6.06 -6.42 -5.85
N CYS A 130 -5.53 -6.26 -7.05
CA CYS A 130 -5.86 -5.15 -7.92
C CYS A 130 -7.21 -5.39 -8.60
N THR A 131 -7.97 -4.31 -8.78
CA THR A 131 -9.28 -4.29 -9.43
C THR A 131 -9.32 -3.19 -10.49
N GLY A 132 -10.24 -3.30 -11.46
CA GLY A 132 -10.43 -2.27 -12.49
C GLY A 132 -9.28 -2.13 -13.51
N GLY A 133 -8.46 -3.17 -13.66
CA GLY A 133 -7.36 -3.20 -14.62
C GLY A 133 -7.78 -3.38 -16.07
N ALA A 134 -6.89 -3.01 -16.98
CA ALA A 134 -7.00 -3.32 -18.39
C ALA A 134 -6.93 -4.84 -18.62
N ARG A 135 -7.43 -5.27 -19.79
CA ARG A 135 -7.35 -6.67 -20.20
C ARG A 135 -5.90 -7.08 -20.44
N THR A 136 -5.58 -8.29 -20.04
CA THR A 136 -4.31 -8.95 -20.30
C THR A 136 -4.42 -9.82 -21.55
N SER A 137 -3.30 -10.09 -22.19
CA SER A 137 -3.23 -11.06 -23.29
C SER A 137 -3.80 -12.43 -22.87
N ARG A 138 -4.34 -13.18 -23.84
CA ARG A 138 -5.01 -14.46 -23.60
C ARG A 138 -4.11 -15.41 -22.78
N GLY A 139 -4.65 -15.95 -21.68
CA GLY A 139 -3.98 -16.96 -20.84
C GLY A 139 -3.49 -16.48 -19.48
N ALA A 140 -3.77 -15.25 -19.06
CA ALA A 140 -3.50 -14.82 -17.68
C ALA A 140 -4.47 -15.50 -16.70
N HIS A 141 -3.96 -16.42 -15.88
CA HIS A 141 -4.75 -17.13 -14.87
C HIS A 141 -4.67 -16.49 -13.48
N GLU A 142 -3.62 -15.72 -13.21
CA GLU A 142 -3.44 -15.06 -11.91
C GLU A 142 -4.00 -13.64 -11.89
N LYS A 143 -4.67 -13.29 -10.79
CA LYS A 143 -5.15 -11.94 -10.56
C LYS A 143 -3.98 -11.05 -10.13
N PRO A 144 -3.83 -9.85 -10.73
CA PRO A 144 -2.78 -8.92 -10.35
C PRO A 144 -2.92 -8.52 -8.88
N ARG A 145 -1.81 -8.52 -8.14
CA ARG A 145 -1.77 -8.21 -6.71
C ARG A 145 -0.45 -7.57 -6.31
N VAL A 146 -0.47 -6.82 -5.20
CA VAL A 146 0.70 -6.14 -4.64
C VAL A 146 0.84 -6.47 -3.17
N TYR A 147 2.06 -6.75 -2.73
CA TYR A 147 2.41 -6.87 -1.33
C TYR A 147 2.99 -5.54 -0.84
N LEU A 148 2.34 -4.94 0.15
CA LEU A 148 2.82 -3.74 0.85
C LEU A 148 3.00 -4.00 2.33
N GLU A 149 3.83 -3.17 2.93
CA GLU A 149 3.94 -2.99 4.37
C GLU A 149 3.56 -1.54 4.68
N ILE A 150 2.60 -1.33 5.59
CA ILE A 150 2.06 -0.02 5.96
C ILE A 150 2.17 0.17 7.47
N ILE A 151 2.68 1.33 7.89
CA ILE A 151 2.73 1.77 9.27
C ILE A 151 2.20 3.20 9.34
N CYS A 152 1.32 3.45 10.30
CA CYS A 152 0.83 4.78 10.65
C CYS A 152 1.45 5.20 11.98
N GLY A 153 2.19 6.31 12.01
CA GLY A 153 2.80 6.80 13.23
C GLY A 153 3.83 7.89 13.00
N ASP A 154 4.54 8.27 14.05
CA ASP A 154 5.76 9.08 13.95
C ASP A 154 7.00 8.20 13.71
N ALA A 155 8.16 8.85 13.53
CA ALA A 155 9.42 8.15 13.27
C ALA A 155 9.86 7.20 14.39
N ILE A 156 9.50 7.49 15.65
CA ILE A 156 9.85 6.66 16.81
C ILE A 156 8.97 5.41 16.82
N GLU A 157 7.67 5.58 16.64
CA GLU A 157 6.70 4.48 16.52
C GLU A 157 7.06 3.58 15.34
N ARG A 158 7.44 4.17 14.19
CA ARG A 158 7.94 3.42 13.05
C ARG A 158 9.14 2.54 13.43
N ASP A 159 10.16 3.11 14.05
CA ASP A 159 11.38 2.37 14.37
C ASP A 159 11.11 1.25 15.39
N ALA A 160 10.23 1.48 16.35
CA ALA A 160 9.77 0.46 17.29
C ALA A 160 9.07 -0.69 16.56
N VAL A 161 8.12 -0.37 15.69
CA VAL A 161 7.34 -1.35 14.91
C VAL A 161 8.22 -2.12 13.91
N LEU A 162 9.17 -1.46 13.26
CA LEU A 162 10.12 -2.10 12.34
C LEU A 162 11.07 -3.04 13.08
N ARG A 163 11.58 -2.65 14.27
CA ARG A 163 12.40 -3.51 15.12
C ARG A 163 11.63 -4.74 15.57
N GLU A 164 10.38 -4.56 16.00
CA GLU A 164 9.54 -5.69 16.42
C GLU A 164 9.24 -6.62 15.24
N SER A 165 8.93 -6.08 14.06
CA SER A 165 8.69 -6.87 12.85
C SER A 165 9.92 -7.66 12.42
N ALA A 166 11.11 -7.03 12.46
CA ALA A 166 12.38 -7.71 12.19
C ALA A 166 12.67 -8.82 13.21
N HIS A 167 12.40 -8.55 14.50
CA HIS A 167 12.57 -9.54 15.56
C HIS A 167 11.62 -10.74 15.40
N ARG A 168 10.35 -10.50 15.05
CA ARG A 168 9.38 -11.57 14.75
C ARG A 168 9.80 -12.42 13.55
N ALA A 169 10.34 -11.81 12.49
CA ALA A 169 10.86 -12.52 11.33
C ALA A 169 12.07 -13.41 11.66
N MET A 170 12.88 -13.03 12.65
CA MET A 170 14.03 -13.81 13.10
C MET A 170 13.63 -14.99 14.02
N ILE A 171 12.59 -14.84 14.84
CA ILE A 171 12.16 -15.88 15.79
C ILE A 171 11.23 -16.92 15.16
N HIS A 172 10.42 -16.53 14.18
CA HIS A 172 9.54 -17.46 13.45
C HIS A 172 9.85 -17.45 11.95
N PRO A 173 10.92 -18.15 11.50
CA PRO A 173 11.25 -18.25 10.08
C PRO A 173 10.22 -19.06 9.26
N SER A 174 9.22 -19.69 9.90
CA SER A 174 8.36 -20.71 9.30
C SER A 174 6.88 -20.30 9.21
N ALA A 175 6.58 -19.24 8.47
CA ALA A 175 5.22 -19.03 7.91
C ALA A 175 5.23 -18.62 6.42
N ALA A 176 6.41 -18.38 5.82
CA ALA A 176 6.52 -17.87 4.45
C ALA A 176 6.88 -18.92 3.38
N HIS A 177 6.90 -20.22 3.71
CA HIS A 177 7.34 -21.27 2.78
C HIS A 177 6.66 -22.63 2.99
N LYS A 178 5.34 -22.71 2.83
CA LYS A 178 4.67 -23.98 2.46
C LYS A 178 3.43 -23.70 1.61
N GLN A 179 3.64 -23.51 0.31
CA GLN A 179 2.71 -23.99 -0.72
C GLN A 179 3.51 -24.10 -2.02
N GLY A 180 3.95 -25.33 -2.29
CA GLY A 180 4.83 -25.66 -3.40
C GLY A 180 5.29 -27.10 -3.27
N LYS A 181 4.38 -28.02 -3.65
CA LYS A 181 4.57 -29.40 -4.12
C LYS A 181 3.42 -30.27 -3.61
N GLU A 182 2.43 -30.47 -4.47
CA GLU A 182 2.02 -31.79 -4.97
C GLU A 182 1.66 -31.62 -6.44
#